data_AF-A0A1D9M7X6-F1
#
_entry.id   AF-A0A1D9M7X6-F1
#
_cell.length_a   1.000
_cell.length_b   1.000
_cell.length_c   1.000
_cell.angle_alpha   90.00
_cell.angle_beta   90.00
_cell.angle_gamma   90.00
#
_symmetry.space_group_name_H-M   'P 1'
#
loop_
_entity.id
_entity.type
_entity.pdbx_description
1 polymer ?
#
loop_
_entity_poly.entity_id
_entity_poly.type
_entity_poly.pdbx_seq_one_letter_code
_entity_poly.pdbx_strand_id
1 'polypeptide(L)'
;MPAPETLWIYLDEPTLHRVERAEHHFFKRLIGAVEAAGWQVALRESTLAEEAAAPERPGYALYHMEAPTHARALTCRRAYIGAFWRIEAQAERWEWPIARAEFRPEEVDARRAENFANYWRKRLYSGANPGDDGFIFLPLQGRLLGPRGFQALGPLEMIAETLARADLPIRARLHPRESYLPEELDALAEIAAREPRFTLVSAPARDLLARCRMVVTQNSSLAFEGFLLHKPAIVFAQIDFHHIARSVPRDGLEAAFSPAPVPEFDRYMLWFLKETALNAGAPEFEAQLLLRLRAAGWPI
;
A
#
# COMPACT_ATOMS: atom_id res chain seq x y z
N MET A 1 3.44 43.02 -0.35
CA MET A 1 3.46 41.61 0.08
C MET A 1 3.85 40.78 -1.12
N PRO A 2 4.74 39.77 -0.99
CA PRO A 2 5.02 38.86 -2.11
C PRO A 2 3.72 38.16 -2.54
N ALA A 3 3.62 37.78 -3.82
CA ALA A 3 2.49 36.99 -4.30
C ALA A 3 2.41 35.67 -3.51
N PRO A 4 1.20 35.18 -3.19
CA PRO A 4 1.06 33.91 -2.51
C PRO A 4 1.64 32.78 -3.36
N GLU A 5 2.33 31.84 -2.72
CA GLU A 5 2.81 30.62 -3.38
C GLU A 5 1.63 29.76 -3.84
N THR A 6 1.81 29.03 -4.95
CA THR A 6 0.77 28.15 -5.50
C THR A 6 1.13 26.69 -5.28
N LEU A 7 0.18 25.92 -4.73
CA LEU A 7 0.19 24.46 -4.78
C LEU A 7 -0.62 23.97 -5.98
N TRP A 8 0.05 23.28 -6.90
CA TRP A 8 -0.58 22.55 -8.00
C TRP A 8 -0.87 21.11 -7.57
N ILE A 9 -2.13 20.69 -7.61
CA ILE A 9 -2.51 19.30 -7.31
C ILE A 9 -2.86 18.58 -8.62
N TYR A 10 -2.10 17.54 -8.95
CA TYR A 10 -2.28 16.71 -10.13
C TYR A 10 -3.02 15.43 -9.76
N LEU A 11 -4.13 15.18 -10.45
CA LEU A 11 -5.10 14.13 -10.13
C LEU A 11 -5.53 13.41 -11.40
N ASP A 12 -5.80 12.10 -11.33
CA ASP A 12 -6.58 11.41 -12.36
C ASP A 12 -7.97 12.05 -12.49
N GLU A 13 -8.55 12.04 -13.70
CA GLU A 13 -9.84 12.67 -14.00
C GLU A 13 -10.96 12.29 -12.99
N PRO A 14 -11.19 11.01 -12.64
CA PRO A 14 -12.17 10.64 -11.61
C PRO A 14 -11.91 11.29 -10.25
N THR A 15 -10.66 11.34 -9.81
CA THR A 15 -10.29 11.98 -8.54
C THR A 15 -10.44 13.50 -8.62
N LEU A 16 -10.03 14.14 -9.71
CA LEU A 16 -10.17 15.59 -9.94
C LEU A 16 -11.62 16.03 -9.73
N HIS A 17 -12.57 15.40 -10.43
CA HIS A 17 -13.99 15.72 -10.30
C HIS A 17 -14.51 15.60 -8.86
N ARG A 18 -14.02 14.62 -8.09
CA ARG A 18 -14.39 14.46 -6.67
C ARG A 18 -13.77 15.53 -5.78
N VAL A 19 -12.58 16.02 -6.10
CA VAL A 19 -11.92 17.10 -5.35
C VAL A 19 -12.60 18.44 -5.63
N GLU A 20 -12.93 18.74 -6.88
CA GLU A 20 -13.65 19.96 -7.26
C GLU A 20 -15.02 20.07 -6.56
N ARG A 21 -15.69 18.94 -6.37
CA ARG A 21 -16.97 18.84 -5.63
C ARG A 21 -16.81 18.78 -4.11
N ALA A 22 -15.58 18.87 -3.59
CA ALA A 22 -15.23 18.73 -2.17
C ALA A 22 -15.70 17.40 -1.53
N GLU A 23 -15.81 16.33 -2.33
CA GLU A 23 -16.26 14.99 -1.91
C GLU A 23 -15.09 14.07 -1.51
N HIS A 24 -13.85 14.52 -1.72
CA HIS A 24 -12.66 13.80 -1.30
C HIS A 24 -12.09 14.35 0.02
N HIS A 25 -12.40 13.68 1.14
CA HIS A 25 -12.10 14.17 2.49
C HIS A 25 -10.64 14.57 2.73
N PHE A 26 -9.66 13.78 2.27
CA PHE A 26 -8.24 14.10 2.42
C PHE A 26 -7.88 15.42 1.72
N PHE A 27 -8.17 15.55 0.42
CA PHE A 27 -7.90 16.75 -0.35
C PHE A 27 -8.67 17.96 0.17
N LYS A 28 -9.94 17.81 0.60
CA LYS A 28 -10.68 18.91 1.22
C LYS A 28 -9.93 19.51 2.41
N ARG A 29 -9.43 18.66 3.32
CA ARG A 29 -8.67 19.11 4.50
C ARG A 29 -7.28 19.62 4.13
N LEU A 30 -6.61 18.98 3.17
CA LEU A 30 -5.30 19.40 2.68
C LEU A 30 -5.36 20.79 2.05
N ILE A 31 -6.32 21.02 1.16
CA ILE A 31 -6.57 22.31 0.51
C ILE A 31 -6.81 23.38 1.57
N GLY A 32 -7.75 23.14 2.49
CA GLY A 32 -8.05 24.10 3.55
C GLY A 32 -6.85 24.42 4.45
N ALA A 33 -6.00 23.44 4.76
CA ALA A 33 -4.78 23.67 5.54
C ALA A 33 -3.75 24.54 4.79
N VAL A 34 -3.58 24.27 3.48
CA VAL A 34 -2.64 25.01 2.62
C VAL A 34 -3.12 26.44 2.39
N GLU A 35 -4.41 26.63 2.13
CA GLU A 35 -5.02 27.97 2.00
C GLU A 35 -4.96 28.76 3.30
N ALA A 36 -5.19 28.11 4.45
CA ALA A 36 -5.05 28.75 5.77
C ALA A 36 -3.60 29.17 6.08
N ALA A 37 -2.61 28.56 5.42
CA ALA A 37 -1.21 28.96 5.49
C ALA A 37 -0.83 30.08 4.49
N GLY A 38 -1.82 30.63 3.75
CA GLY A 38 -1.64 31.76 2.85
C GLY A 38 -1.21 31.40 1.42
N TRP A 39 -1.26 30.12 1.07
CA TRP A 39 -0.99 29.64 -0.28
C TRP A 39 -2.27 29.59 -1.13
N GLN A 40 -2.12 29.63 -2.45
CA GLN A 40 -3.20 29.32 -3.38
C GLN A 40 -3.15 27.85 -3.77
N VAL A 41 -4.30 27.26 -4.10
CA VAL A 41 -4.37 25.90 -4.64
C VAL A 41 -4.98 25.92 -6.03
N ALA A 42 -4.33 25.24 -6.97
CA ALA A 42 -4.83 25.01 -8.32
C ALA A 42 -4.86 23.51 -8.63
N LEU A 43 -5.98 23.04 -9.18
CA LEU A 43 -6.16 21.64 -9.55
C LEU A 43 -5.86 21.44 -11.04
N ARG A 44 -5.26 20.30 -11.37
CA ARG A 44 -4.97 19.87 -12.75
C ARG A 44 -5.24 18.39 -12.90
N GLU A 45 -5.72 18.03 -14.09
CA GLU A 45 -5.71 16.64 -14.52
C GLU A 45 -4.26 16.21 -14.80
N SER A 46 -3.87 15.03 -14.35
CA SER A 46 -2.55 14.48 -14.60
C SER A 46 -2.46 13.86 -15.99
N THR A 47 -2.24 14.73 -16.98
CA THR A 47 -1.97 14.32 -18.36
C THR A 47 -0.49 14.46 -18.66
N LEU A 48 0.02 13.71 -19.65
CA LEU A 48 1.42 13.82 -20.08
C LEU A 48 1.84 15.26 -20.43
N ALA A 49 0.91 16.05 -20.99
CA ALA A 49 1.17 17.45 -21.31
C ALA A 49 1.27 18.32 -20.05
N GLU A 50 0.39 18.09 -19.07
CA GLU A 50 0.42 18.79 -17.79
C GLU A 50 1.65 18.43 -16.95
N GLU A 51 2.04 17.15 -16.93
CA GLU A 51 3.26 16.64 -16.30
C GLU A 51 4.52 17.25 -16.92
N ALA A 52 4.62 17.28 -18.25
CA ALA A 52 5.76 17.85 -18.96
C ALA A 52 5.92 19.36 -18.70
N ALA A 53 4.81 20.08 -18.51
CA ALA A 53 4.83 21.51 -18.22
C ALA A 53 5.03 21.84 -16.72
N ALA A 54 4.88 20.86 -15.81
CA ALA A 54 4.90 21.09 -14.36
C ALA A 54 6.21 21.71 -13.83
N PRO A 55 7.41 21.27 -14.25
CA PRO A 55 8.67 21.83 -13.73
C PRO A 55 8.82 23.34 -13.94
N GLU A 56 8.26 23.87 -15.03
CA GLU A 56 8.33 25.28 -15.40
C GLU A 56 7.29 26.16 -14.68
N ARG A 57 6.31 25.57 -13.99
CA ARG A 57 5.30 26.33 -13.25
C ARG A 57 5.90 26.87 -11.94
N PRO A 58 5.60 28.12 -11.54
CA PRO A 58 5.97 28.62 -10.23
C PRO A 58 5.19 27.88 -9.13
N GLY A 59 5.77 27.78 -7.93
CA GLY A 59 5.18 27.11 -6.78
C GLY A 59 5.62 25.65 -6.61
N TYR A 60 4.73 24.85 -6.01
CA TYR A 60 4.97 23.47 -5.59
C TYR A 60 3.91 22.54 -6.16
N ALA A 61 4.22 21.24 -6.26
CA ALA A 61 3.31 20.27 -6.87
C ALA A 61 3.04 19.08 -5.95
N LEU A 62 1.79 18.61 -5.93
CA LEU A 62 1.39 17.38 -5.27
C LEU A 62 0.71 16.46 -6.27
N TYR A 63 1.31 15.31 -6.51
CA TYR A 63 0.78 14.26 -7.37
C TYR A 63 -0.02 13.24 -6.57
N HIS A 64 -1.14 12.76 -7.09
CA HIS A 64 -1.89 11.66 -6.48
C HIS A 64 -1.48 10.32 -7.08
N MET A 65 -0.81 9.48 -6.27
CA MET A 65 -0.39 8.13 -6.66
C MET A 65 0.58 8.02 -7.85
N GLU A 66 1.14 9.13 -8.30
CA GLU A 66 2.07 9.23 -9.42
C GLU A 66 3.44 9.73 -8.97
N ALA A 67 4.44 9.59 -9.86
CA ALA A 67 5.80 10.03 -9.61
C ALA A 67 5.90 11.56 -9.64
N PRO A 68 6.52 12.19 -8.62
CA PRO A 68 6.86 13.61 -8.69
C PRO A 68 7.80 13.88 -9.88
N THR A 69 7.56 14.96 -10.62
CA THR A 69 8.28 15.30 -11.86
C THR A 69 9.47 16.23 -11.65
N HIS A 70 9.58 16.88 -10.48
CA HIS A 70 10.64 17.85 -10.18
C HIS A 70 10.92 17.96 -8.66
N ALA A 71 12.01 18.61 -8.26
CA ALA A 71 12.47 18.66 -6.86
C ALA A 71 11.48 19.34 -5.87
N ARG A 72 10.64 20.26 -6.36
CA ARG A 72 9.56 20.90 -5.57
C ARG A 72 8.26 20.09 -5.52
N ALA A 73 8.23 18.90 -6.12
CA ALA A 73 7.04 18.06 -6.19
C ALA A 73 7.07 16.96 -5.13
N LEU A 74 5.91 16.64 -4.60
CA LEU A 74 5.68 15.49 -3.73
C LEU A 74 4.58 14.62 -4.32
N THR A 75 4.47 13.38 -3.85
CA THR A 75 3.37 12.48 -4.15
C THR A 75 2.61 12.15 -2.88
N CYS A 76 1.29 11.99 -2.98
CA CYS A 76 0.46 11.52 -1.89
C CYS A 76 -0.21 10.19 -2.24
N ARG A 77 -0.31 9.32 -1.25
CA ARG A 77 -0.97 8.02 -1.41
C ARG A 77 -1.50 7.50 -0.09
N ARG A 78 -2.62 6.78 -0.16
CA ARG A 78 -3.21 6.10 0.99
C ARG A 78 -2.28 4.98 1.51
N ALA A 79 -2.15 4.87 2.82
CA ALA A 79 -1.43 3.79 3.51
C ALA A 79 -2.34 2.57 3.72
N TYR A 80 -2.90 2.06 2.61
CA TYR A 80 -3.77 0.87 2.54
C TYR A 80 -5.18 1.05 3.08
N ILE A 81 -5.33 1.19 4.40
CA ILE A 81 -6.63 1.19 5.07
C ILE A 81 -7.00 2.56 5.63
N GLY A 82 -8.28 2.73 5.93
CA GLY A 82 -8.77 3.90 6.66
C GLY A 82 -8.46 5.23 5.96
N ALA A 83 -8.26 6.26 6.78
CA ALA A 83 -7.93 7.61 6.34
C ALA A 83 -6.44 7.94 6.57
N PHE A 84 -5.56 6.93 6.47
CA PHE A 84 -4.12 7.12 6.62
C PHE A 84 -3.46 7.42 5.28
N TRP A 85 -2.66 8.47 5.24
CA TRP A 85 -2.00 8.97 4.03
C TRP A 85 -0.52 9.21 4.28
N ARG A 86 0.26 9.05 3.22
CA ARG A 86 1.67 9.45 3.18
C ARG A 86 1.84 10.50 2.10
N ILE A 87 2.74 11.43 2.35
CA ILE A 87 3.21 12.44 1.40
C ILE A 87 4.74 12.32 1.39
N GLU A 88 5.30 12.04 0.22
CA GLU A 88 6.69 11.61 0.05
C GLU A 88 7.29 12.20 -1.23
N ALA A 89 8.62 12.23 -1.33
CA ALA A 89 9.35 12.84 -2.45
C ALA A 89 9.50 11.93 -3.68
N GLN A 90 9.05 10.68 -3.60
CA GLN A 90 9.15 9.69 -4.68
C GLN A 90 7.99 8.70 -4.64
N ALA A 91 7.67 8.04 -5.75
CA ALA A 91 6.50 7.14 -5.84
C ALA A 91 6.77 5.72 -5.35
N GLU A 92 8.03 5.29 -5.44
CA GLU A 92 8.51 3.98 -5.03
C GLU A 92 8.37 3.82 -3.53
N ARG A 93 7.31 3.12 -3.09
CA ARG A 93 7.00 2.99 -1.66
C ARG A 93 8.14 2.39 -0.87
N TRP A 94 8.87 1.45 -1.45
CA TRP A 94 10.02 0.79 -0.82
C TRP A 94 11.22 1.71 -0.58
N GLU A 95 11.23 2.90 -1.17
CA GLU A 95 12.27 3.91 -0.93
C GLU A 95 11.83 4.97 0.09
N TRP A 96 10.58 4.92 0.55
CA TRP A 96 10.06 5.90 1.50
C TRP A 96 10.78 5.82 2.85
N PRO A 97 10.83 6.93 3.62
CA PRO A 97 11.43 6.95 4.95
C PRO A 97 10.90 5.82 5.85
N ILE A 98 9.61 5.48 5.76
CA ILE A 98 9.02 4.38 6.53
C ILE A 98 9.60 3.00 6.18
N ALA A 99 9.93 2.74 4.91
CA ALA A 99 10.49 1.46 4.49
C ALA A 99 11.93 1.27 4.99
N ARG A 100 12.61 2.38 5.30
CA ARG A 100 13.97 2.40 5.84
C ARG A 100 13.99 2.55 7.36
N ALA A 101 12.83 2.76 7.99
CA ALA A 101 12.74 2.96 9.42
C ALA A 101 12.90 1.64 10.17
N GLU A 102 13.49 1.69 11.36
CA GLU A 102 13.59 0.53 12.22
C GLU A 102 12.27 0.34 12.99
N PHE A 103 11.68 -0.85 12.90
CA PHE A 103 10.52 -1.22 13.72
C PHE A 103 10.99 -1.94 14.98
N ARG A 104 10.82 -1.27 16.13
CA ARG A 104 11.14 -1.77 17.46
C ARG A 104 9.86 -2.02 18.26
N PRO A 105 9.31 -3.25 18.24
CA PRO A 105 8.01 -3.52 18.85
C PRO A 105 7.98 -3.18 20.35
N GLU A 106 9.08 -3.35 21.07
CA GLU A 106 9.21 -3.05 22.49
C GLU A 106 9.04 -1.58 22.85
N GLU A 107 9.27 -0.65 21.90
CA GLU A 107 9.07 0.79 22.09
C GLU A 107 7.61 1.22 21.89
N VAL A 108 6.77 0.35 21.32
CA VAL A 108 5.34 0.62 21.08
C VAL A 108 4.53 0.30 22.35
N ASP A 109 3.46 1.03 22.66
CA ASP A 109 2.59 0.67 23.80
C ASP A 109 1.66 -0.50 23.43
N ALA A 110 1.80 -1.62 24.14
CA ALA A 110 1.08 -2.88 23.85
C ALA A 110 -0.44 -2.70 23.85
N ARG A 111 -0.95 -1.98 24.86
CA ARG A 111 -2.39 -1.83 25.09
C ARG A 111 -3.01 -0.87 24.08
N ARG A 112 -2.32 0.23 23.73
CA ARG A 112 -2.72 1.12 22.64
C ARG A 112 -2.72 0.37 21.31
N ALA A 113 -1.72 -0.47 21.08
CA ALA A 113 -1.60 -1.24 19.86
C ALA A 113 -2.77 -2.21 19.70
N GLU A 114 -3.07 -2.99 20.73
CA GLU A 114 -4.19 -3.92 20.75
C GLU A 114 -5.53 -3.19 20.51
N ASN A 115 -5.77 -2.08 21.22
CA ASN A 115 -6.99 -1.28 21.05
C ASN A 115 -7.12 -0.73 19.62
N PHE A 116 -6.02 -0.24 19.05
CA PHE A 116 -5.98 0.28 17.69
C PHE A 116 -6.26 -0.81 16.66
N ALA A 117 -5.59 -1.95 16.76
CA ALA A 117 -5.79 -3.07 15.84
C ALA A 117 -7.20 -3.66 15.97
N ASN A 118 -7.71 -3.82 17.20
CA ASN A 118 -9.08 -4.26 17.47
C ASN A 118 -10.13 -3.34 16.84
N TYR A 119 -9.94 -2.02 16.93
CA TYR A 119 -10.83 -1.04 16.30
C TYR A 119 -10.90 -1.25 14.78
N TRP A 120 -9.75 -1.36 14.10
CA TRP A 120 -9.70 -1.54 12.65
C TRP A 120 -10.17 -2.92 12.21
N ARG A 121 -9.85 -3.97 12.97
CA ARG A 121 -10.35 -5.33 12.74
C ARG A 121 -11.87 -5.36 12.79
N LYS A 122 -12.50 -4.77 13.81
CA LYS A 122 -13.97 -4.66 13.90
C LYS A 122 -14.55 -3.85 12.75
N ARG A 123 -13.92 -2.74 12.38
CA ARG A 123 -14.41 -1.85 11.31
C ARG A 123 -14.36 -2.48 9.92
N LEU A 124 -13.27 -3.16 9.58
CA LEU A 124 -13.03 -3.69 8.23
C LEU A 124 -13.46 -5.15 8.09
N TYR A 125 -13.37 -5.92 9.16
CA TYR A 125 -13.64 -7.35 9.20
C TYR A 125 -14.80 -7.70 10.16
N SER A 126 -15.78 -6.80 10.31
CA SER A 126 -17.01 -7.04 11.09
C SER A 126 -17.71 -8.35 10.71
N GLY A 127 -17.89 -9.27 11.65
CA GLY A 127 -18.51 -10.57 11.41
C GLY A 127 -17.58 -11.61 10.76
N ALA A 128 -16.31 -11.28 10.49
CA ALA A 128 -15.33 -12.29 10.12
C ALA A 128 -14.99 -13.16 11.35
N ASN A 129 -14.70 -14.43 11.10
CA ASN A 129 -14.14 -15.35 12.09
C ASN A 129 -12.70 -15.71 11.68
N PRO A 130 -11.69 -14.93 12.07
CA PRO A 130 -10.32 -15.21 11.71
C PRO A 130 -9.88 -16.57 12.25
N GLY A 131 -9.28 -17.39 11.40
CA GLY A 131 -8.77 -18.72 11.77
C GLY A 131 -7.89 -19.28 10.68
N ASP A 132 -7.39 -20.50 10.85
CA ASP A 132 -6.49 -21.16 9.90
C ASP A 132 -7.14 -22.43 9.37
N ASP A 133 -7.56 -22.41 8.10
CA ASP A 133 -8.11 -23.57 7.38
C ASP A 133 -7.01 -24.31 6.58
N GLY A 134 -5.74 -24.05 6.85
CA GLY A 134 -4.62 -24.81 6.30
C GLY A 134 -4.29 -24.53 4.85
N PHE A 135 -4.53 -23.31 4.34
CA PHE A 135 -4.18 -22.93 2.97
C PHE A 135 -3.41 -21.61 2.88
N ILE A 136 -2.59 -21.48 1.83
CA ILE A 136 -1.93 -20.23 1.45
C ILE A 136 -2.88 -19.43 0.56
N PHE A 137 -3.13 -18.18 0.92
CA PHE A 137 -3.84 -17.26 0.05
C PHE A 137 -2.86 -16.49 -0.84
N LEU A 138 -3.08 -16.56 -2.15
CA LEU A 138 -2.20 -15.95 -3.15
C LEU A 138 -2.98 -14.91 -3.97
N PRO A 139 -3.10 -13.66 -3.49
CA PRO A 139 -3.71 -12.59 -4.26
C PRO A 139 -2.77 -12.18 -5.40
N LEU A 140 -3.18 -12.50 -6.63
CA LEU A 140 -2.48 -12.14 -7.86
C LEU A 140 -2.81 -10.70 -8.25
N GLN A 141 -1.85 -10.04 -8.91
CA GLN A 141 -1.97 -8.70 -9.49
C GLN A 141 -1.91 -8.82 -11.04
N GLY A 142 -1.93 -7.72 -11.79
CA GLY A 142 -1.79 -7.78 -13.25
C GLY A 142 -0.35 -8.08 -13.71
N ARG A 143 -0.19 -8.45 -14.99
CA ARG A 143 1.10 -8.80 -15.64
C ARG A 143 1.76 -10.03 -15.00
N LEU A 144 1.24 -11.21 -15.32
CA LEU A 144 1.66 -12.51 -14.79
C LEU A 144 2.86 -13.11 -15.52
N LEU A 145 3.00 -12.88 -16.83
CA LEU A 145 4.01 -13.54 -17.67
C LEU A 145 5.46 -13.07 -17.44
N GLY A 146 5.67 -11.99 -16.68
CA GLY A 146 7.02 -11.51 -16.43
C GLY A 146 7.11 -10.54 -15.26
N PRO A 147 8.32 -10.38 -14.69
CA PRO A 147 8.53 -9.51 -13.55
C PRO A 147 8.46 -8.03 -13.93
N ARG A 148 8.17 -7.22 -12.92
CA ARG A 148 8.41 -5.77 -12.89
C ARG A 148 9.73 -5.51 -12.14
N GLY A 149 10.38 -4.37 -12.37
CA GLY A 149 11.72 -4.10 -11.83
C GLY A 149 11.86 -4.16 -10.30
N PHE A 150 10.75 -4.01 -9.56
CA PHE A 150 10.70 -4.10 -8.09
C PHE A 150 10.32 -5.51 -7.59
N GLN A 151 10.15 -6.49 -8.47
CA GLN A 151 9.82 -7.87 -8.14
C GLN A 151 11.09 -8.73 -8.20
N ALA A 152 11.32 -9.55 -7.18
CA ALA A 152 12.44 -10.49 -7.19
C ALA A 152 12.23 -11.61 -8.22
N LEU A 153 10.98 -12.04 -8.41
CA LEU A 153 10.54 -13.02 -9.40
C LEU A 153 9.17 -12.62 -9.96
N GLY A 154 8.85 -13.06 -11.18
CA GLY A 154 7.55 -12.85 -11.79
C GLY A 154 6.41 -13.58 -11.05
N PRO A 155 5.13 -13.21 -11.28
CA PRO A 155 4.01 -13.85 -10.59
C PRO A 155 3.89 -15.36 -10.79
N LEU A 156 4.15 -15.88 -11.99
CA LEU A 156 4.12 -17.33 -12.24
C LEU A 156 5.29 -18.06 -11.55
N GLU A 157 6.48 -17.47 -11.53
CA GLU A 157 7.64 -18.00 -10.81
C GLU A 157 7.39 -18.01 -9.29
N MET A 158 6.74 -16.96 -8.75
CA MET A 158 6.31 -16.94 -7.35
C MET A 158 5.36 -18.10 -7.03
N ILE A 159 4.41 -18.44 -7.92
CA ILE A 159 3.53 -19.61 -7.73
C ILE A 159 4.36 -20.89 -7.69
N ALA A 160 5.28 -21.08 -8.65
CA ALA A 160 6.14 -22.25 -8.73
C ALA A 160 7.03 -22.41 -7.48
N GLU A 161 7.70 -21.35 -7.04
CA GLU A 161 8.51 -21.35 -5.82
C GLU A 161 7.67 -21.64 -4.57
N THR A 162 6.45 -21.11 -4.50
CA THR A 162 5.55 -21.39 -3.37
C THR A 162 5.13 -22.86 -3.34
N LEU A 163 4.81 -23.46 -4.48
CA LEU A 163 4.46 -24.88 -4.60
C LEU A 163 5.65 -25.79 -4.25
N ALA A 164 6.86 -25.40 -4.64
CA ALA A 164 8.07 -26.17 -4.37
C ALA A 164 8.47 -26.15 -2.89
N ARG A 165 8.12 -25.08 -2.15
CA ARG A 165 8.62 -24.80 -0.79
C ARG A 165 7.57 -24.93 0.31
N ALA A 166 6.30 -25.09 -0.03
CA ALA A 166 5.22 -25.26 0.93
C ALA A 166 4.37 -26.48 0.60
N ASP A 167 3.99 -27.23 1.64
CA ASP A 167 3.15 -28.43 1.51
C ASP A 167 1.64 -28.14 1.56
N LEU A 168 1.26 -26.87 1.64
CA LEU A 168 -0.13 -26.45 1.82
C LEU A 168 -0.85 -26.21 0.48
N PRO A 169 -2.16 -26.45 0.41
CA PRO A 169 -2.99 -25.94 -0.69
C PRO A 169 -2.83 -24.43 -0.89
N ILE A 170 -2.78 -24.00 -2.14
CA ILE A 170 -2.70 -22.61 -2.59
C ILE A 170 -4.03 -22.24 -3.23
N ARG A 171 -4.67 -21.21 -2.67
CA ARG A 171 -5.85 -20.58 -3.27
C ARG A 171 -5.44 -19.24 -3.87
N ALA A 172 -5.34 -19.20 -5.19
CA ALA A 172 -4.99 -17.99 -5.92
C ALA A 172 -6.23 -17.23 -6.35
N ARG A 173 -6.17 -15.89 -6.37
CA ARG A 173 -7.28 -15.04 -6.81
C ARG A 173 -6.77 -13.90 -7.68
N LEU A 174 -7.38 -13.72 -8.86
CA LEU A 174 -7.11 -12.58 -9.74
C LEU A 174 -7.61 -11.27 -9.14
N HIS A 175 -6.93 -10.16 -9.47
CA HIS A 175 -7.36 -8.85 -9.03
C HIS A 175 -8.54 -8.37 -9.90
N PRO A 176 -9.66 -7.93 -9.31
CA PRO A 176 -10.90 -7.66 -10.05
C PRO A 176 -10.85 -6.40 -10.93
N ARG A 177 -9.79 -5.59 -10.81
CA ARG A 177 -9.59 -4.36 -11.61
C ARG A 177 -8.45 -4.48 -12.62
N GLU A 178 -7.92 -5.69 -12.79
CA GLU A 178 -6.88 -5.97 -13.79
C GLU A 178 -7.52 -6.67 -14.98
N SER A 179 -7.00 -6.40 -16.16
CA SER A 179 -7.30 -7.14 -17.37
C SER A 179 -6.18 -8.14 -17.62
N TYR A 180 -6.54 -9.36 -17.99
CA TYR A 180 -5.59 -10.44 -18.23
C TYR A 180 -5.64 -10.86 -19.69
N LEU A 181 -4.47 -11.09 -20.26
CA LEU A 181 -4.28 -11.66 -21.58
C LEU A 181 -4.71 -13.15 -21.58
N PRO A 182 -5.18 -13.69 -22.72
CA PRO A 182 -5.48 -15.11 -22.83
C PRO A 182 -4.33 -16.02 -22.38
N GLU A 183 -3.09 -15.67 -22.75
CA GLU A 183 -1.89 -16.44 -22.42
C GLU A 183 -1.60 -16.46 -20.91
N GLU A 184 -1.98 -15.40 -20.18
CA GLU A 184 -1.88 -15.35 -18.72
C GLU A 184 -2.85 -16.33 -18.05
N LEU A 185 -4.06 -16.43 -18.59
CA LEU A 185 -5.10 -17.33 -18.08
C LEU A 185 -4.76 -18.79 -18.42
N ASP A 186 -4.27 -19.05 -19.62
CA ASP A 186 -3.83 -20.38 -20.05
C ASP A 186 -2.68 -20.89 -19.17
N ALA A 187 -1.69 -20.04 -18.87
CA ALA A 187 -0.59 -20.41 -17.96
C ALA A 187 -1.08 -20.80 -16.55
N LEU A 188 -2.07 -20.08 -16.01
CA LEU A 188 -2.67 -20.43 -14.72
C LEU A 188 -3.49 -21.74 -14.79
N ALA A 189 -4.20 -21.96 -15.89
CA ALA A 189 -4.96 -23.19 -16.11
C ALA A 189 -4.02 -24.41 -16.23
N GLU A 190 -2.88 -24.26 -16.90
CA GLU A 190 -1.85 -25.30 -16.97
C GLU A 190 -1.28 -25.66 -15.60
N ILE A 191 -0.99 -24.65 -14.76
CA ILE A 191 -0.53 -24.89 -13.39
C ILE A 191 -1.61 -25.65 -12.61
N ALA A 192 -2.86 -25.21 -12.66
CA ALA A 192 -3.98 -25.88 -11.97
C ALA A 192 -4.21 -27.32 -12.44
N ALA A 193 -3.97 -27.61 -13.72
CA ALA A 193 -4.09 -28.96 -14.26
C ALA A 193 -2.96 -29.90 -13.79
N ARG A 194 -1.74 -29.37 -13.58
CA ARG A 194 -0.56 -30.16 -13.18
C ARG A 194 -0.40 -30.28 -11.66
N GLU A 195 -0.88 -29.29 -10.91
CA GLU A 195 -0.61 -29.14 -9.47
C GLU A 195 -1.92 -29.20 -8.67
N PRO A 196 -2.29 -30.36 -8.11
CA PRO A 196 -3.55 -30.52 -7.35
C PRO A 196 -3.66 -29.60 -6.12
N ARG A 197 -2.54 -29.09 -5.63
CA ARG A 197 -2.49 -28.13 -4.51
C ARG A 197 -2.83 -26.70 -4.95
N PHE A 198 -2.77 -26.37 -6.24
CA PHE A 198 -3.07 -25.05 -6.75
C PHE A 198 -4.51 -24.95 -7.23
N THR A 199 -5.24 -23.94 -6.78
CA THR A 199 -6.59 -23.66 -7.27
C THR A 199 -6.80 -22.17 -7.48
N LEU A 200 -7.26 -21.79 -8.67
CA LEU A 200 -7.77 -20.46 -8.93
C LEU A 200 -9.21 -20.34 -8.41
N VAL A 201 -9.46 -19.41 -7.49
CA VAL A 201 -10.75 -19.25 -6.81
C VAL A 201 -11.39 -17.90 -7.06
N SER A 202 -12.72 -17.87 -7.05
CA SER A 202 -13.54 -16.65 -7.16
C SER A 202 -14.09 -16.16 -5.82
N ALA A 203 -13.83 -16.88 -4.73
CA ALA A 203 -14.28 -16.51 -3.39
C ALA A 203 -13.84 -15.09 -3.00
N PRO A 204 -14.62 -14.37 -2.17
CA PRO A 204 -14.25 -13.02 -1.74
C PRO A 204 -12.87 -13.00 -1.07
N ALA A 205 -12.03 -12.04 -1.46
CA ALA A 205 -10.67 -11.90 -0.90
C ALA A 205 -10.69 -11.77 0.62
N ARG A 206 -11.71 -11.09 1.17
CA ARG A 206 -11.94 -10.95 2.60
C ARG A 206 -12.10 -12.28 3.33
N ASP A 207 -12.84 -13.22 2.73
CA ASP A 207 -13.13 -14.52 3.34
C ASP A 207 -11.90 -15.43 3.25
N LEU A 208 -11.22 -15.41 2.10
CA LEU A 208 -9.95 -16.10 1.91
C LEU A 208 -8.90 -15.60 2.91
N LEU A 209 -8.76 -14.29 3.06
CA LEU A 209 -7.79 -13.68 3.96
C LEU A 209 -8.08 -14.02 5.43
N ALA A 210 -9.36 -14.01 5.85
CA ALA A 210 -9.75 -14.36 7.21
C ALA A 210 -9.42 -15.82 7.59
N ARG A 211 -9.45 -16.73 6.62
CA ARG A 211 -9.30 -18.17 6.85
C ARG A 211 -7.95 -18.77 6.43
N CYS A 212 -7.13 -18.02 5.68
CA CYS A 212 -5.83 -18.53 5.24
C CYS A 212 -4.87 -18.71 6.43
N ARG A 213 -3.88 -19.57 6.25
CA ARG A 213 -2.73 -19.66 7.17
C ARG A 213 -1.83 -18.44 7.03
N MET A 214 -1.58 -18.04 5.79
CA MET A 214 -0.67 -16.97 5.43
C MET A 214 -0.96 -16.44 4.03
N VAL A 215 -0.41 -15.27 3.73
CA VAL A 215 -0.46 -14.65 2.41
C VAL A 215 0.88 -14.82 1.70
N VAL A 216 0.86 -15.19 0.42
CA VAL A 216 2.03 -15.05 -0.45
C VAL A 216 1.64 -14.13 -1.61
N THR A 217 2.39 -13.06 -1.84
CA THR A 217 2.04 -12.10 -2.89
C THR A 217 3.27 -11.37 -3.40
N GLN A 218 3.12 -10.65 -4.50
CA GLN A 218 4.13 -9.71 -4.96
C GLN A 218 4.22 -8.55 -3.97
N ASN A 219 3.25 -7.61 -4.00
CA ASN A 219 3.13 -6.55 -2.99
C ASN A 219 1.67 -6.10 -2.78
N SER A 220 0.72 -7.01 -2.89
CA SER A 220 -0.70 -6.71 -2.69
C SER A 220 -0.98 -6.13 -1.31
N SER A 221 -1.88 -5.14 -1.23
CA SER A 221 -2.36 -4.58 0.03
C SER A 221 -3.04 -5.61 0.93
N LEU A 222 -3.50 -6.73 0.37
CA LEU A 222 -4.10 -7.82 1.12
C LEU A 222 -3.11 -8.49 2.08
N ALA A 223 -1.80 -8.43 1.82
CA ALA A 223 -0.79 -8.86 2.80
C ALA A 223 -0.79 -7.94 4.02
N PHE A 224 -0.82 -6.62 3.80
CA PHE A 224 -0.89 -5.62 4.87
C PHE A 224 -2.21 -5.73 5.66
N GLU A 225 -3.34 -5.89 4.98
CA GLU A 225 -4.63 -6.12 5.66
C GLU A 225 -4.64 -7.43 6.44
N GLY A 226 -3.93 -8.46 5.97
CA GLY A 226 -3.76 -9.74 6.65
C GLY A 226 -3.11 -9.59 8.04
N PHE A 227 -2.26 -8.59 8.24
CA PHE A 227 -1.66 -8.31 9.54
C PHE A 227 -2.71 -7.94 10.60
N LEU A 228 -3.82 -7.29 10.24
CA LEU A 228 -4.93 -7.08 11.17
C LEU A 228 -5.54 -8.39 11.66
N LEU A 229 -5.48 -9.45 10.85
CA LEU A 229 -6.00 -10.78 11.16
C LEU A 229 -4.90 -11.76 11.61
N HIS A 230 -3.73 -11.22 11.95
CA HIS A 230 -2.54 -11.96 12.36
C HIS A 230 -2.09 -13.01 11.34
N LYS A 231 -2.23 -12.68 10.04
CA LYS A 231 -1.76 -13.51 8.93
C LYS A 231 -0.34 -13.11 8.57
N PRO A 232 0.66 -13.98 8.75
CA PRO A 232 2.01 -13.71 8.24
C PRO A 232 1.98 -13.64 6.72
N ALA A 233 2.94 -12.94 6.15
CA ALA A 233 3.06 -12.76 4.70
C ALA A 233 4.47 -13.11 4.21
N ILE A 234 4.55 -13.69 3.01
CA ILE A 234 5.76 -13.64 2.17
C ILE A 234 5.48 -12.64 1.04
N VAL A 235 6.38 -11.68 0.87
CA VAL A 235 6.34 -10.72 -0.25
C VAL A 235 7.47 -11.00 -1.24
N PHE A 236 7.12 -11.04 -2.53
CA PHE A 236 8.05 -11.26 -3.64
C PHE A 236 8.48 -9.97 -4.33
N ALA A 237 7.94 -8.83 -3.89
CA ALA A 237 8.26 -7.52 -4.43
C ALA A 237 8.56 -6.51 -3.32
N GLN A 238 9.38 -5.52 -3.64
CA GLN A 238 9.73 -4.44 -2.73
C GLN A 238 8.46 -3.66 -2.34
N ILE A 239 8.32 -3.35 -1.04
CA ILE A 239 7.16 -2.64 -0.50
C ILE A 239 7.50 -2.02 0.86
N ASP A 240 6.84 -0.93 1.25
CA ASP A 240 7.09 -0.21 2.51
C ASP A 240 6.66 -0.95 3.78
N PHE A 241 5.78 -1.95 3.70
CA PHE A 241 5.37 -2.70 4.89
C PHE A 241 6.19 -3.97 5.15
N HIS A 242 7.34 -4.14 4.50
CA HIS A 242 8.09 -5.39 4.50
C HIS A 242 8.67 -5.80 5.87
N HIS A 243 8.74 -4.91 6.86
CA HIS A 243 9.41 -5.13 8.15
C HIS A 243 9.02 -6.47 8.82
N ILE A 244 7.71 -6.72 8.94
CA ILE A 244 7.16 -7.93 9.55
C ILE A 244 6.72 -9.00 8.54
N ALA A 245 6.96 -8.75 7.25
CA ALA A 245 6.83 -9.77 6.22
C ALA A 245 8.16 -10.51 6.07
N ARG A 246 8.07 -11.77 5.65
CA ARG A 246 9.23 -12.47 5.07
C ARG A 246 9.39 -11.95 3.65
N SER A 247 10.54 -11.40 3.28
CA SER A 247 10.67 -10.62 2.05
C SER A 247 11.73 -11.23 1.15
N VAL A 248 11.32 -11.78 0.01
CA VAL A 248 12.26 -12.37 -0.96
C VAL A 248 13.27 -11.34 -1.48
N PRO A 249 12.89 -10.09 -1.82
CA PRO A 249 13.87 -9.08 -2.21
C PRO A 249 14.89 -8.70 -1.11
N ARG A 250 14.53 -8.83 0.18
CA ARG A 250 15.41 -8.48 1.30
C ARG A 250 16.25 -9.67 1.77
N ASP A 251 15.63 -10.83 1.90
CA ASP A 251 16.15 -12.00 2.61
C ASP A 251 16.60 -13.10 1.65
N GLY A 252 16.14 -13.09 0.40
CA GLY A 252 16.27 -14.20 -0.54
C GLY A 252 15.20 -15.29 -0.33
N LEU A 253 15.05 -16.18 -1.32
CA LEU A 253 14.01 -17.22 -1.33
C LEU A 253 14.09 -18.15 -0.11
N GLU A 254 15.28 -18.68 0.18
CA GLU A 254 15.46 -19.68 1.23
C GLU A 254 15.07 -19.14 2.61
N ALA A 255 15.58 -17.96 2.97
CA ALA A 255 15.26 -17.31 4.24
C ALA A 255 13.79 -16.88 4.30
N ALA A 256 13.19 -16.44 3.20
CA ALA A 256 11.79 -16.02 3.19
C ALA A 256 10.80 -17.17 3.41
N PHE A 257 11.15 -18.41 3.07
CA PHE A 257 10.30 -19.59 3.32
C PHE A 257 10.64 -20.32 4.62
N SER A 258 11.82 -20.08 5.19
CA SER A 258 12.22 -20.65 6.47
C SER A 258 11.26 -20.29 7.62
N PRO A 259 11.11 -21.17 8.63
CA PRO A 259 10.36 -20.86 9.83
C PRO A 259 10.86 -19.57 10.49
N ALA A 260 9.93 -18.71 10.90
CA ALA A 260 10.22 -17.46 11.57
C ALA A 260 9.32 -17.27 12.80
N PRO A 261 9.75 -16.50 13.81
CA PRO A 261 8.89 -16.10 14.92
C PRO A 261 7.62 -15.40 14.43
N VAL A 262 6.54 -15.53 15.19
CA VAL A 262 5.29 -14.80 14.91
C VAL A 262 5.55 -13.31 15.12
N PRO A 263 5.22 -12.44 14.15
CA PRO A 263 5.42 -11.00 14.32
C PRO A 263 4.48 -10.36 15.34
N GLU A 264 4.93 -9.24 15.90
CA GLU A 264 4.13 -8.35 16.75
C GLU A 264 3.15 -7.50 15.92
N PHE A 265 2.13 -8.14 15.36
CA PHE A 265 1.20 -7.53 14.38
C PHE A 265 0.52 -6.26 14.88
N ASP A 266 -0.07 -6.28 16.08
CA ASP A 266 -0.86 -5.14 16.55
C ASP A 266 0.01 -3.91 16.80
N ARG A 267 1.22 -4.11 17.34
CA ARG A 267 2.22 -3.05 17.53
C ARG A 267 2.66 -2.48 16.20
N TYR A 268 2.91 -3.35 15.22
CA TYR A 268 3.28 -2.94 13.88
C TYR A 268 2.18 -2.09 13.22
N MET A 269 0.92 -2.49 13.35
CA MET A 269 -0.21 -1.73 12.79
C MET A 269 -0.31 -0.33 13.39
N LEU A 270 -0.11 -0.19 14.71
CA LEU A 270 -0.11 1.11 15.37
C LEU A 270 1.05 1.99 14.88
N TRP A 271 2.27 1.46 14.90
CA TRP A 271 3.48 2.16 14.45
C TRP A 271 3.37 2.60 12.99
N PHE A 272 3.01 1.67 12.09
CA PHE A 272 2.98 1.91 10.65
C PHE A 272 1.87 2.90 10.24
N LEU A 273 0.72 2.91 10.92
CA LEU A 273 -0.40 3.76 10.53
C LEU A 273 -0.55 5.01 11.40
N LYS A 274 -0.60 4.88 12.72
CA LYS A 274 -0.94 6.00 13.61
C LYS A 274 0.26 6.86 13.95
N GLU A 275 1.44 6.28 14.09
CA GLU A 275 2.64 7.01 14.55
C GLU A 275 3.41 7.65 13.40
N THR A 276 3.29 7.12 12.17
CA THR A 276 4.14 7.53 11.04
C THR A 276 3.37 8.07 9.83
N ALA A 277 2.06 7.85 9.72
CA ALA A 277 1.22 8.35 8.62
C ALA A 277 0.30 9.49 9.07
N LEU A 278 -0.14 10.31 8.11
CA LEU A 278 -1.12 11.37 8.34
C LEU A 278 -2.52 10.75 8.44
N ASN A 279 -3.22 10.95 9.56
CA ASN A 279 -4.60 10.48 9.70
C ASN A 279 -5.58 11.60 9.34
N ALA A 280 -6.10 11.57 8.12
CA ALA A 280 -7.08 12.54 7.64
C ALA A 280 -8.43 12.47 8.35
N GLY A 281 -8.66 11.52 9.26
CA GLY A 281 -9.82 11.49 10.15
C GLY A 281 -9.57 12.08 11.55
N ALA A 282 -8.35 12.52 11.86
CA ALA A 282 -7.97 12.98 13.19
C ALA A 282 -8.01 14.53 13.29
N PRO A 283 -8.35 15.12 14.44
CA PRO A 283 -8.40 16.58 14.61
C PRO A 283 -7.03 17.26 14.41
N GLU A 284 -5.94 16.55 14.66
CA GLU A 284 -4.56 17.04 14.52
C GLU A 284 -4.00 17.01 13.08
N PHE A 285 -4.79 16.56 12.09
CA PHE A 285 -4.32 16.31 10.72
C PHE A 285 -3.68 17.54 10.07
N GLU A 286 -4.31 18.71 10.10
CA GLU A 286 -3.81 19.91 9.41
C GLU A 286 -2.46 20.34 9.97
N ALA A 287 -2.30 20.32 11.30
CA ALA A 287 -1.03 20.62 11.95
C ALA A 287 0.07 19.63 11.54
N GLN A 288 -0.24 18.33 11.53
CA GLN A 288 0.71 17.29 11.11
C GLN A 288 1.05 17.37 9.62
N LEU A 289 0.07 17.70 8.78
CA LEU A 289 0.25 17.92 7.34
C LEU A 289 1.23 19.06 7.10
N LEU A 290 1.03 20.23 7.71
CA LEU A 290 1.92 21.37 7.53
C LEU A 290 3.35 21.06 8.01
N LEU A 291 3.50 20.35 9.13
CA LEU A 291 4.80 19.86 9.58
C LEU A 291 5.46 18.92 8.56
N ARG A 292 4.69 18.02 7.94
CA ARG A 292 5.19 17.12 6.91
C ARG A 292 5.64 17.87 5.66
N LEU A 293 4.88 18.86 5.21
CA LEU A 293 5.23 19.68 4.04
C LEU A 293 6.51 20.50 4.31
N ARG A 294 6.62 21.13 5.49
CA ARG A 294 7.85 21.82 5.91
C ARG A 294 9.06 20.91 5.97
N ALA A 295 8.91 19.71 6.53
CA ALA A 295 9.98 18.72 6.59
C ALA A 295 10.44 18.25 5.20
N ALA A 296 9.55 18.32 4.21
CA ALA A 296 9.86 18.07 2.80
C ALA A 296 10.43 19.29 2.06
N GLY A 297 10.75 20.39 2.78
CA GLY A 297 11.36 21.59 2.22
C GLY A 297 10.39 22.63 1.65
N TRP A 298 9.08 22.49 1.88
CA TRP A 298 8.11 23.49 1.44
C TRP A 298 8.04 24.66 2.44
N PRO A 299 8.18 25.93 1.99
CA PRO A 299 8.18 27.11 2.85
C PRO A 299 6.73 27.55 3.19
N ILE A 300 5.99 26.64 3.83
CA ILE A 300 4.59 26.82 4.28
C ILE A 300 4.51 26.92 5.79
#